data_AF-A0AAW7CT50-F1
#
_entry.id   AF-A0AAW7CT50-F1
#
_cell.length_a   1.000
_cell.length_b   1.000
_cell.length_c   1.000
_cell.angle_alpha   90.00
_cell.angle_beta   90.00
_cell.angle_gamma   90.00
#
_symmetry.space_group_name_H-M   'P 1'
#
loop_
_entity.id
_entity.type
_entity.pdbx_description
1 polymer ?
#
loop_
_entity_poly.entity_id
_entity_poly.type
_entity_poly.pdbx_seq_one_letter_code
_entity_poly.pdbx_strand_id
1 'polypeptide(L)'
;MNYNLEIQKILLKVEGLKSLEDKIVALKEAIQLADQHNDIDWGFDLRLDLIRQERNTSRCNESFPAFAWILHTSDANEDYFDESEFLWEYKWMYCSAYRSALIPLDEIEKIGEDLKRRLVKNGYSTRAYYNVLTGLAFHLRDYDLAKTYIDAANSELVDDMSNCPACELDTEVELLLFQGKLEEAIVKAQDLIHKKLTCYSMPFQTFCSLTYYSWLAGDAAGAEKYFNKAIEEYEAHDQYDSSVGYSMGLLMSYMNAINHPETWSFFERIATWDIEAEDIHRYNFARYMLPIMKQGGNRALQLSPQLPYYKESGFYNLDDLYTHFKQQATAFAERFDARNQNTNYTTEIAAL
;
A
#
# COMPACT_ATOMS: atom_id res chain seq x y z
N MET A 1 0.00 -26.58 -31.57
CA MET A 1 -0.34 -25.17 -31.89
C MET A 1 0.84 -24.34 -31.37
N ASN A 2 1.19 -23.21 -32.00
CA ASN A 2 2.39 -22.46 -31.58
C ASN A 2 2.08 -21.76 -30.24
N TYR A 3 2.73 -22.19 -29.15
CA TYR A 3 2.45 -21.69 -27.80
C TYR A 3 2.66 -20.18 -27.68
N ASN A 4 3.59 -19.60 -28.46
CA ASN A 4 3.77 -18.14 -28.55
C ASN A 4 2.49 -17.43 -29.01
N LEU A 5 1.79 -17.97 -30.01
CA LEU A 5 0.53 -17.41 -30.49
C LEU A 5 -0.60 -17.59 -29.46
N GLU A 6 -0.51 -18.61 -28.60
CA GLU A 6 -1.47 -18.82 -27.52
C GLU A 6 -1.27 -17.79 -26.40
N ILE A 7 -0.02 -17.59 -25.96
CA ILE A 7 0.34 -16.55 -25.00
C ILE A 7 -0.10 -15.17 -25.49
N GLN A 8 0.20 -14.82 -26.75
CA GLN A 8 -0.23 -13.53 -27.33
C GLN A 8 -1.75 -13.36 -27.36
N LYS A 9 -2.52 -14.43 -27.64
CA LYS A 9 -3.99 -14.38 -27.56
C LYS A 9 -4.48 -14.15 -26.14
N ILE A 10 -3.83 -14.74 -25.15
CA ILE A 10 -4.15 -14.53 -23.73
C ILE A 10 -3.85 -13.08 -23.34
N LEU A 11 -2.70 -12.52 -23.73
CA LEU A 11 -2.34 -11.12 -23.45
C LEU A 11 -3.34 -10.13 -24.06
N LEU A 12 -3.75 -10.34 -25.31
CA LEU A 12 -4.82 -9.53 -25.93
C LEU A 12 -6.15 -9.63 -25.17
N LYS A 13 -6.45 -10.78 -24.56
CA LYS A 13 -7.62 -10.92 -23.68
C LYS A 13 -7.43 -10.13 -22.39
N VAL A 14 -6.25 -10.19 -21.77
CA VAL A 14 -5.92 -9.45 -20.53
C VAL A 14 -6.17 -7.96 -20.67
N GLU A 15 -5.80 -7.35 -21.81
CA GLU A 15 -6.03 -5.92 -22.10
C GLU A 15 -7.52 -5.53 -22.05
N GLY A 16 -8.41 -6.46 -22.44
CA GLY A 16 -9.86 -6.23 -22.45
C GLY A 16 -10.57 -6.53 -21.13
N LEU A 17 -9.90 -7.15 -20.16
CA LEU A 17 -10.49 -7.52 -18.88
C LEU A 17 -10.53 -6.31 -17.94
N LYS A 18 -11.63 -6.16 -17.21
CA LYS A 18 -11.79 -5.11 -16.18
C LYS A 18 -11.45 -5.60 -14.78
N SER A 19 -11.74 -6.87 -14.48
CA SER A 19 -11.49 -7.47 -13.18
C SER A 19 -10.01 -7.79 -13.01
N LEU A 20 -9.43 -7.39 -11.89
CA LEU A 20 -8.08 -7.81 -11.49
C LEU A 20 -7.98 -9.33 -11.43
N GLU A 21 -8.97 -10.00 -10.82
CA GLU A 21 -8.99 -11.46 -10.67
C GLU A 21 -8.92 -12.17 -12.03
N ASP A 22 -9.74 -11.73 -12.98
CA ASP A 22 -9.76 -12.35 -14.31
C ASP A 22 -8.42 -12.14 -15.05
N LYS A 23 -7.77 -10.97 -14.85
CA LYS A 23 -6.44 -10.70 -15.40
C LYS A 23 -5.38 -11.60 -14.80
N ILE A 24 -5.38 -11.75 -13.48
CA ILE A 24 -4.44 -12.63 -12.76
C ILE A 24 -4.61 -14.09 -13.21
N VAL A 25 -5.85 -14.58 -13.30
CA VAL A 25 -6.14 -15.94 -13.80
C VAL A 25 -5.58 -16.13 -15.22
N ALA A 26 -5.85 -15.18 -16.12
CA ALA A 26 -5.35 -15.25 -17.50
C ALA A 26 -3.81 -15.19 -17.57
N LEU A 27 -3.16 -14.33 -16.78
CA LEU A 27 -1.69 -14.27 -16.74
C LEU A 27 -1.09 -15.57 -16.21
N LYS A 28 -1.70 -16.20 -15.19
CA LYS A 28 -1.26 -17.51 -14.68
C LYS A 28 -1.39 -18.62 -15.73
N GLU A 29 -2.44 -18.59 -16.56
CA GLU A 29 -2.56 -19.51 -17.71
C GLU A 29 -1.40 -19.31 -18.71
N ALA A 30 -1.07 -18.05 -19.05
CA ALA A 30 0.04 -17.74 -19.94
C ALA A 30 1.40 -18.17 -19.36
N ILE A 31 1.63 -17.90 -18.06
CA ILE A 31 2.83 -18.32 -17.34
C ILE A 31 2.98 -19.85 -17.36
N GLN A 32 1.88 -20.58 -17.14
CA GLN A 32 1.91 -22.04 -17.18
C GLN A 32 2.30 -22.57 -18.57
N LEU A 33 1.85 -21.92 -19.65
CA LEU A 33 2.27 -22.29 -21.00
C LEU A 33 3.77 -22.03 -21.21
N ALA A 34 4.29 -20.88 -20.78
CA ALA A 34 5.72 -20.58 -20.87
C ALA A 34 6.56 -21.62 -20.10
N ASP A 35 6.17 -21.92 -18.86
CA ASP A 35 6.86 -22.88 -17.99
C ASP A 35 6.86 -24.30 -18.59
N GLN A 36 5.74 -24.76 -19.17
CA GLN A 36 5.65 -26.08 -19.83
C GLN A 36 6.62 -26.23 -21.02
N HIS A 37 6.97 -25.11 -21.65
CA HIS A 37 7.88 -25.05 -22.78
C HIS A 37 9.32 -24.67 -22.39
N ASN A 38 9.59 -24.43 -21.10
CA ASN A 38 10.86 -23.89 -20.58
C ASN A 38 11.27 -22.58 -21.25
N ASP A 39 10.28 -21.74 -21.60
CA ASP A 39 10.51 -20.45 -22.24
C ASP A 39 10.76 -19.39 -21.17
N ILE A 40 12.05 -19.12 -20.90
CA ILE A 40 12.45 -18.18 -19.85
C ILE A 40 12.14 -16.73 -20.21
N ASP A 41 12.09 -16.37 -21.50
CA ASP A 41 11.81 -15.00 -21.93
C ASP A 41 10.34 -14.67 -21.64
N TRP A 42 9.42 -15.50 -22.14
CA TRP A 42 8.00 -15.35 -21.78
C TRP A 42 7.75 -15.53 -20.29
N GLY A 43 8.45 -16.47 -19.65
CA GLY A 43 8.34 -16.71 -18.22
C GLY A 43 8.68 -15.48 -17.38
N PHE A 44 9.64 -14.67 -17.84
CA PHE A 44 10.09 -13.44 -17.19
C PHE A 44 9.10 -12.29 -17.41
N ASP A 45 8.77 -11.99 -18.67
CA ASP A 45 7.88 -10.89 -19.04
C ASP A 45 6.49 -11.03 -18.41
N LEU A 46 5.91 -12.24 -18.48
CA LEU A 46 4.57 -12.50 -17.94
C LEU A 46 4.51 -12.38 -16.41
N ARG A 47 5.60 -12.71 -15.72
CA ARG A 47 5.70 -12.55 -14.25
C ARG A 47 5.85 -11.07 -13.87
N LEU A 48 6.59 -10.28 -14.64
CA LEU A 48 6.61 -8.82 -14.46
C LEU A 48 5.23 -8.21 -14.69
N ASP A 49 4.52 -8.62 -15.75
CA ASP A 49 3.17 -8.15 -16.02
C ASP A 49 2.18 -8.50 -14.91
N LEU A 50 2.32 -9.69 -14.31
CA LEU A 50 1.54 -10.11 -13.15
C LEU A 50 1.80 -9.21 -11.93
N ILE A 51 3.06 -8.93 -11.62
CA ILE A 51 3.44 -8.03 -10.51
C ILE A 51 2.85 -6.63 -10.74
N ARG A 52 2.91 -6.15 -11.99
CA ARG A 52 2.36 -4.84 -12.37
C ARG A 52 0.84 -4.77 -12.24
N GLN A 53 0.11 -5.88 -12.31
CA GLN A 53 -1.34 -5.90 -12.03
C GLN A 53 -1.64 -5.71 -10.54
N GLU A 54 -0.83 -6.29 -9.65
CA GLU A 54 -1.03 -6.17 -8.19
C GLU A 54 -0.48 -4.85 -7.62
N ARG A 55 0.44 -4.17 -8.33
CA ARG A 55 1.11 -2.93 -7.89
C ARG A 55 0.20 -1.89 -7.24
N ASN A 56 -0.91 -1.56 -7.88
CA ASN A 56 -1.82 -0.52 -7.39
C ASN A 56 -2.97 -1.15 -6.60
N THR A 57 -2.65 -2.12 -5.76
CA THR A 57 -3.65 -2.81 -4.94
C THR A 57 -3.08 -3.05 -3.56
N SER A 58 -3.95 -3.40 -2.62
CA SER A 58 -3.58 -3.87 -1.30
C SER A 58 -3.06 -5.31 -1.29
N ARG A 59 -2.98 -6.00 -2.44
CA ARG A 59 -2.61 -7.41 -2.58
C ARG A 59 -1.18 -7.56 -3.11
N CYS A 60 -0.51 -8.65 -2.74
CA CYS A 60 0.82 -9.00 -3.23
C CYS A 60 1.04 -10.54 -3.25
N ASN A 61 -0.04 -11.31 -3.37
CA ASN A 61 0.02 -12.76 -3.12
C ASN A 61 0.73 -13.49 -4.27
N GLU A 62 0.48 -13.06 -5.50
CA GLU A 62 1.07 -13.66 -6.69
C GLU A 62 2.43 -13.04 -7.04
N SER A 63 2.65 -11.78 -6.63
CA SER A 63 3.87 -11.04 -6.89
C SER A 63 5.10 -11.63 -6.20
N PHE A 64 5.00 -12.08 -4.94
CA PHE A 64 6.14 -12.69 -4.23
C PHE A 64 6.72 -13.93 -4.94
N PRO A 65 5.93 -14.99 -5.24
CA PRO A 65 6.46 -16.15 -5.95
C PRO A 65 6.91 -15.81 -7.38
N ALA A 66 6.22 -14.90 -8.08
CA ALA A 66 6.65 -14.43 -9.39
C ALA A 66 8.02 -13.74 -9.34
N PHE A 67 8.22 -12.86 -8.36
CA PHE A 67 9.46 -12.11 -8.21
C PHE A 67 10.63 -12.97 -7.71
N ALA A 68 10.36 -13.93 -6.81
CA ALA A 68 11.37 -14.91 -6.40
C ALA A 68 11.89 -15.73 -7.60
N TRP A 69 11.00 -16.08 -8.54
CA TRP A 69 11.38 -16.73 -9.79
C TRP A 69 12.22 -15.79 -10.67
N ILE A 70 11.83 -14.52 -10.82
CA ILE A 70 12.58 -13.51 -11.59
C ILE A 70 14.01 -13.38 -11.06
N LEU A 71 14.19 -13.22 -9.74
CA LEU A 71 15.51 -13.13 -9.13
C LEU A 71 16.35 -14.38 -9.39
N HIS A 72 15.76 -15.56 -9.16
CA HIS A 72 16.46 -16.83 -9.39
C HIS A 72 16.87 -17.00 -10.85
N THR A 73 15.97 -16.70 -11.78
CA THR A 73 16.21 -16.83 -13.22
C THR A 73 17.26 -15.82 -13.71
N SER A 74 17.22 -14.58 -13.22
CA SER A 74 18.25 -13.56 -13.49
C SER A 74 19.62 -14.00 -12.96
N ASP A 75 19.69 -14.47 -11.72
CA ASP A 75 20.95 -14.91 -11.10
C ASP A 75 21.53 -16.18 -11.75
N ALA A 76 20.68 -17.08 -12.24
CA ALA A 76 21.09 -18.30 -12.94
C ALA A 76 21.56 -18.04 -14.39
N ASN A 77 21.19 -16.90 -14.97
CA ASN A 77 21.52 -16.50 -16.34
C ASN A 77 22.21 -15.12 -16.33
N GLU A 78 23.40 -15.07 -15.73
CA GLU A 78 24.19 -13.83 -15.60
C GLU A 78 24.32 -13.11 -16.95
N ASP A 79 24.10 -11.79 -16.94
CA ASP A 79 24.11 -10.88 -18.10
C ASP A 79 23.09 -11.17 -19.22
N TYR A 80 22.17 -12.13 -19.04
CA TYR A 80 21.12 -12.41 -20.02
C TYR A 80 19.92 -11.47 -19.87
N PHE A 81 19.43 -11.28 -18.65
CA PHE A 81 18.37 -10.33 -18.33
C PHE A 81 18.97 -9.02 -17.80
N ASP A 82 18.49 -7.88 -18.31
CA ASP A 82 18.86 -6.57 -17.77
C ASP A 82 18.16 -6.38 -16.43
N GLU A 83 18.94 -6.31 -15.35
CA GLU A 83 18.37 -6.14 -14.00
C GLU A 83 17.55 -4.86 -13.88
N SER A 84 17.89 -3.81 -14.64
CA SER A 84 17.16 -2.56 -14.61
C SER A 84 15.68 -2.68 -15.02
N GLU A 85 15.31 -3.74 -15.72
CA GLU A 85 13.92 -4.02 -16.12
C GLU A 85 13.01 -4.42 -14.95
N PHE A 86 13.58 -4.85 -13.81
CA PHE A 86 12.81 -5.30 -12.64
C PHE A 86 13.19 -4.62 -11.33
N LEU A 87 14.21 -3.76 -11.28
CA LEU A 87 14.61 -3.07 -10.04
C LEU A 87 13.49 -2.21 -9.45
N TRP A 88 12.62 -1.68 -10.31
CA TRP A 88 11.48 -0.90 -9.87
C TRP A 88 10.44 -1.77 -9.15
N GLU A 89 10.14 -2.94 -9.70
CA GLU A 89 9.35 -3.99 -9.05
C GLU A 89 10.01 -4.49 -7.77
N TYR A 90 11.35 -4.58 -7.75
CA TYR A 90 12.08 -5.00 -6.54
C TYR A 90 11.88 -4.03 -5.38
N LYS A 91 11.86 -2.70 -5.64
CA LYS A 91 11.52 -1.71 -4.61
C LYS A 91 10.16 -1.99 -3.99
N TRP A 92 9.16 -2.35 -4.80
CA TRP A 92 7.82 -2.69 -4.30
C TRP A 92 7.80 -4.00 -3.54
N MET A 93 8.53 -5.02 -4.01
CA MET A 93 8.64 -6.28 -3.27
C MET A 93 9.33 -6.10 -1.93
N TYR A 94 10.30 -5.18 -1.85
CA TYR A 94 10.87 -4.81 -0.56
C TYR A 94 9.85 -4.09 0.33
N CYS A 95 9.03 -3.19 -0.24
CA CYS A 95 7.89 -2.61 0.48
C CYS A 95 6.96 -3.68 1.05
N SER A 96 6.52 -4.61 0.20
CA SER A 96 5.65 -5.73 0.58
C SER A 96 6.29 -6.63 1.62
N ALA A 97 7.61 -6.83 1.57
CA ALA A 97 8.32 -7.69 2.52
C ALA A 97 8.16 -7.20 3.95
N TYR A 98 8.37 -5.91 4.21
CA TYR A 98 8.19 -5.37 5.57
C TYR A 98 6.74 -5.22 5.99
N ARG A 99 5.80 -5.22 5.02
CA ARG A 99 4.35 -5.18 5.29
C ARG A 99 3.76 -6.55 5.65
N SER A 100 4.50 -7.62 5.41
CA SER A 100 4.15 -8.96 5.86
C SER A 100 4.60 -9.18 7.31
N ALA A 101 3.71 -9.72 8.15
CA ALA A 101 4.08 -10.12 9.50
C ALA A 101 4.71 -11.54 9.53
N LEU A 102 4.79 -12.23 8.38
CA LEU A 102 5.37 -13.57 8.28
C LEU A 102 6.87 -13.56 7.98
N ILE A 103 7.39 -12.52 7.32
CA ILE A 103 8.80 -12.45 6.93
C ILE A 103 9.58 -11.88 8.12
N PRO A 104 10.58 -12.61 8.67
CA PRO A 104 11.41 -12.11 9.77
C PRO A 104 12.14 -10.81 9.43
N LEU A 105 12.43 -9.97 10.44
CA LEU A 105 13.09 -8.69 10.23
C LEU A 105 14.49 -8.82 9.63
N ASP A 106 15.26 -9.85 10.00
CA ASP A 106 16.59 -10.08 9.44
C ASP A 106 16.54 -10.49 7.95
N GLU A 107 15.47 -11.17 7.51
CA GLU A 107 15.24 -11.45 6.10
C GLU A 107 14.83 -10.18 5.33
N ILE A 108 14.00 -9.32 5.94
CA ILE A 108 13.65 -8.01 5.37
C ILE A 108 14.93 -7.17 5.16
N GLU A 109 15.85 -7.16 6.11
CA GLU A 109 17.14 -6.46 5.99
C GLU A 109 18.00 -7.04 4.84
N LYS A 110 18.08 -8.36 4.71
CA LYS A 110 18.80 -9.02 3.60
C LYS A 110 18.22 -8.65 2.23
N ILE A 111 16.89 -8.59 2.11
CA ILE A 111 16.21 -8.13 0.87
C ILE A 111 16.63 -6.70 0.53
N GLY A 112 16.66 -5.81 1.53
CA GLY A 112 17.10 -4.43 1.34
C GLY A 112 18.55 -4.31 0.89
N GLU A 113 19.46 -5.07 1.50
CA GLU A 113 20.88 -5.08 1.10
C GLU A 113 21.08 -5.65 -0.31
N ASP A 114 20.30 -6.66 -0.71
CA ASP A 114 20.36 -7.18 -2.07
C ASP A 114 19.88 -6.14 -3.10
N LEU A 115 18.77 -5.45 -2.84
CA LEU A 115 18.29 -4.35 -3.67
C LEU A 115 19.36 -3.27 -3.83
N LYS A 116 19.99 -2.85 -2.72
CA LYS A 116 21.08 -1.86 -2.74
C LYS A 116 22.25 -2.32 -3.61
N ARG A 117 22.69 -3.58 -3.46
CA ARG A 117 23.77 -4.17 -4.25
C ARG A 117 23.45 -4.12 -5.75
N ARG A 118 22.23 -4.48 -6.14
CA ARG A 118 21.80 -4.46 -7.55
C ARG A 118 21.66 -3.04 -8.10
N LEU A 119 21.12 -2.09 -7.33
CA LEU A 119 21.09 -0.67 -7.74
C LEU A 119 22.49 -0.15 -8.09
N VAL A 120 23.46 -0.38 -7.20
CA VAL A 120 24.86 0.05 -7.41
C VAL A 120 25.50 -0.70 -8.59
N LYS A 121 25.27 -2.01 -8.72
CA LYS A 121 25.77 -2.81 -9.87
C LYS A 121 25.32 -2.23 -11.20
N ASN A 122 24.08 -1.74 -11.27
CA ASN A 122 23.48 -1.17 -12.48
C ASN A 122 23.71 0.36 -12.62
N GLY A 123 24.58 0.95 -11.79
CA GLY A 123 24.98 2.35 -11.92
C GLY A 123 23.98 3.38 -11.36
N TYR A 124 22.98 2.94 -10.60
CA TYR A 124 22.04 3.82 -9.93
C TYR A 124 22.57 4.28 -8.56
N SER A 125 22.10 5.43 -8.10
CA SER A 125 22.31 5.93 -6.74
C SER A 125 21.59 5.06 -5.71
N THR A 126 21.93 5.25 -4.43
CA THR A 126 21.22 4.58 -3.33
C THR A 126 19.99 5.36 -2.84
N ARG A 127 19.55 6.42 -3.54
CA ARG A 127 18.36 7.23 -3.16
C ARG A 127 17.12 6.35 -3.02
N ALA A 128 16.88 5.47 -4.00
CA ALA A 128 15.75 4.56 -4.02
C ALA A 128 15.73 3.58 -2.84
N TYR A 129 16.91 3.07 -2.46
CA TYR A 129 17.07 2.19 -1.30
C TYR A 129 16.73 2.93 0.01
N TYR A 130 17.26 4.15 0.20
CA TYR A 130 16.95 4.96 1.38
C TYR A 130 15.47 5.33 1.46
N ASN A 131 14.82 5.61 0.34
CA ASN A 131 13.38 5.85 0.30
C ASN A 131 12.56 4.64 0.81
N VAL A 132 12.93 3.41 0.44
CA VAL A 132 12.22 2.21 0.93
C VAL A 132 12.54 1.95 2.42
N LEU A 133 13.78 2.21 2.84
CA LEU A 133 14.16 2.15 4.26
C LEU A 133 13.39 3.14 5.13
N THR A 134 13.06 4.34 4.63
CA THR A 134 12.16 5.27 5.32
C THR A 134 10.80 4.63 5.58
N GLY A 135 10.26 3.89 4.60
CA GLY A 135 9.02 3.12 4.75
C GLY A 135 9.11 2.02 5.81
N LEU A 136 10.25 1.31 5.88
CA LEU A 136 10.53 0.35 6.94
C LEU A 136 10.61 1.04 8.31
N ALA A 137 11.27 2.19 8.42
CA ALA A 137 11.36 2.95 9.66
C ALA A 137 9.98 3.45 10.14
N PHE A 138 9.12 3.93 9.24
CA PHE A 138 7.71 4.22 9.54
C PHE A 138 6.95 2.98 10.01
N HIS A 139 7.17 1.83 9.36
CA HIS A 139 6.59 0.57 9.80
C HIS A 139 7.03 0.22 11.24
N LEU A 140 8.30 0.42 11.57
CA LEU A 140 8.83 0.20 12.92
C LEU A 140 8.39 1.28 13.93
N ARG A 141 7.75 2.37 13.48
CA ARG A 141 7.46 3.59 14.26
C ARG A 141 8.73 4.26 14.82
N ASP A 142 9.85 4.07 14.13
CA ASP A 142 11.12 4.74 14.44
C ASP A 142 11.27 5.99 13.56
N TYR A 143 10.69 7.09 14.02
CA TYR A 143 10.64 8.33 13.25
C TYR A 143 11.98 9.08 13.20
N ASP A 144 12.87 8.86 14.17
CA ASP A 144 14.22 9.42 14.15
C ASP A 144 15.09 8.68 13.12
N LEU A 145 14.94 7.36 13.03
CA LEU A 145 15.56 6.57 11.97
C LEU A 145 14.99 6.94 10.59
N ALA A 146 13.68 7.11 10.47
CA ALA A 146 13.05 7.55 9.23
C ALA A 146 13.61 8.90 8.76
N LYS A 147 13.79 9.85 9.69
CA LYS A 147 14.46 11.12 9.39
C LYS A 147 15.88 10.91 8.85
N THR A 148 16.66 10.03 9.48
CA THR A 148 18.03 9.73 9.05
C THR A 148 18.07 9.21 7.61
N TYR A 149 17.12 8.35 7.23
CA TYR A 149 17.02 7.82 5.87
C TYR A 149 16.52 8.84 4.85
N ILE A 150 15.59 9.73 5.23
CA ILE A 150 15.19 10.87 4.38
C ILE A 150 16.39 11.77 4.10
N ASP A 151 17.16 12.13 5.14
CA ASP A 151 18.35 12.98 4.97
C ASP A 151 19.41 12.30 4.08
N ALA A 152 19.57 10.98 4.22
CA ALA A 152 20.45 10.18 3.36
C ALA A 152 19.96 10.16 1.91
N ALA A 153 18.67 9.87 1.67
CA ALA A 153 18.08 9.92 0.33
C ALA A 153 18.28 11.30 -0.31
N ASN A 154 18.02 12.38 0.44
CA ASN A 154 18.18 13.76 -0.03
C ASN A 154 19.62 14.16 -0.33
N SER A 155 20.61 13.42 0.18
CA SER A 155 22.03 13.61 -0.12
C SER A 155 22.49 12.84 -1.37
N GLU A 156 21.66 11.94 -1.89
CA GLU A 156 21.92 11.15 -3.11
C GLU A 156 21.40 11.86 -4.37
N LEU A 157 21.98 11.48 -5.51
CA LEU A 157 21.54 11.96 -6.83
C LEU A 157 20.12 11.49 -7.14
N VAL A 158 19.39 12.31 -7.90
CA VAL A 158 18.13 11.90 -8.52
C VAL A 158 18.46 11.21 -9.85
N ASP A 159 17.91 10.03 -10.04
CA ASP A 159 18.09 9.14 -11.19
C ASP A 159 16.78 8.43 -11.56
N ASP A 160 16.83 7.52 -12.53
CA ASP A 160 15.63 6.82 -13.03
C ASP A 160 15.03 5.84 -12.01
N MET A 161 15.73 5.51 -10.92
CA MET A 161 15.22 4.70 -9.82
C MET A 161 14.63 5.54 -8.68
N SER A 162 14.74 6.86 -8.75
CA SER A 162 14.23 7.77 -7.73
C SER A 162 12.70 7.82 -7.72
N ASN A 163 12.10 8.06 -6.55
CA ASN A 163 10.65 8.15 -6.46
C ASN A 163 10.17 9.46 -7.09
N CYS A 164 8.86 9.55 -7.35
CA CYS A 164 8.28 10.78 -7.84
C CYS A 164 8.52 11.93 -6.83
N PRO A 165 8.85 13.17 -7.27
CA PRO A 165 9.14 14.27 -6.33
C PRO A 165 7.97 14.58 -5.39
N ALA A 166 6.72 14.40 -5.84
CA ALA A 166 5.55 14.57 -5.00
C ALA A 166 5.50 13.52 -3.86
N CYS A 167 5.90 12.29 -4.16
CA CYS A 167 5.89 11.15 -3.25
C CYS A 167 6.96 11.30 -2.15
N GLU A 168 8.16 11.77 -2.53
CA GLU A 168 9.23 12.04 -1.58
C GLU A 168 8.89 13.24 -0.67
N LEU A 169 8.31 14.31 -1.25
CA LEU A 169 7.83 15.44 -0.45
C LEU A 169 6.72 15.03 0.53
N ASP A 170 5.78 14.20 0.10
CA ASP A 170 4.69 13.70 0.97
C ASP A 170 5.25 12.84 2.12
N THR A 171 6.29 12.03 1.86
CA THR A 171 7.00 11.26 2.91
C THR A 171 7.59 12.18 3.99
N GLU A 172 8.16 13.33 3.60
CA GLU A 172 8.66 14.32 4.56
C GLU A 172 7.53 15.00 5.34
N VAL A 173 6.36 15.22 4.71
CA VAL A 173 5.16 15.73 5.38
C VAL A 173 4.64 14.72 6.39
N GLU A 174 4.53 13.44 6.02
CA GLU A 174 4.08 12.36 6.90
C GLU A 174 4.97 12.23 8.15
N LEU A 175 6.30 12.30 8.00
CA LEU A 175 7.21 12.30 9.14
C LEU A 175 6.87 13.42 10.14
N LEU A 176 6.64 14.64 9.65
CA LEU A 176 6.29 15.78 10.51
C LEU A 176 4.93 15.56 11.20
N LEU A 177 3.95 15.00 10.50
CA LEU A 177 2.65 14.66 11.07
C LEU A 177 2.76 13.58 12.15
N PHE A 178 3.54 12.52 11.92
CA PHE A 178 3.80 11.47 12.91
C PHE A 178 4.53 12.00 14.16
N GLN A 179 5.34 13.04 14.02
CA GLN A 179 6.00 13.73 15.13
C GLN A 179 5.10 14.78 15.82
N GLY A 180 3.86 14.95 15.39
CA GLY A 180 2.92 15.94 15.94
C GLY A 180 3.23 17.39 15.56
N LYS A 181 4.06 17.62 14.54
CA LYS A 181 4.47 18.96 14.07
C LYS A 181 3.56 19.44 12.94
N LEU A 182 2.27 19.62 13.24
CA LEU A 182 1.25 19.92 12.24
C LEU A 182 1.54 21.19 11.44
N GLU A 183 1.93 22.28 12.11
CA GLU A 183 2.20 23.56 11.44
C GLU A 183 3.38 23.46 10.47
N GLU A 184 4.45 22.77 10.87
CA GLU A 184 5.60 22.51 10.01
C GLU A 184 5.21 21.62 8.82
N ALA A 185 4.38 20.60 9.05
CA ALA A 185 3.87 19.72 8.01
C ALA A 185 3.05 20.49 6.96
N ILE A 186 2.17 21.39 7.39
CA ILE A 186 1.38 22.25 6.50
C ILE A 186 2.28 23.17 5.67
N VAL A 187 3.32 23.75 6.27
CA VAL A 187 4.29 24.59 5.56
C VAL A 187 5.08 23.76 4.54
N LYS A 188 5.48 22.53 4.90
CA LYS A 188 6.18 21.62 4.01
C LYS A 188 5.30 21.16 2.84
N ALA A 189 4.01 20.95 3.09
CA ALA A 189 3.04 20.46 2.11
C ALA A 189 2.58 21.52 1.08
N GLN A 190 3.07 22.77 1.12
CA GLN A 190 2.53 23.85 0.28
C GLN A 190 2.56 23.54 -1.22
N ASP A 191 3.61 22.89 -1.73
CA ASP A 191 3.69 22.55 -3.15
C ASP A 191 2.76 21.40 -3.54
N LEU A 192 2.41 20.50 -2.61
CA LEU A 192 1.37 19.46 -2.78
C LEU A 192 -0.04 20.09 -2.70
N ILE A 193 -0.28 20.96 -1.71
CA ILE A 193 -1.57 21.64 -1.49
C ILE A 193 -1.97 22.50 -2.70
N HIS A 194 -1.00 23.14 -3.34
CA HIS A 194 -1.19 23.94 -4.55
C HIS A 194 -1.02 23.14 -5.85
N LYS A 195 -0.85 21.81 -5.76
CA LYS A 195 -0.66 20.89 -6.89
C LYS A 195 0.46 21.29 -7.86
N LYS A 196 1.50 21.97 -7.37
CA LYS A 196 2.71 22.23 -8.16
C LYS A 196 3.51 20.94 -8.36
N LEU A 197 3.44 20.04 -7.38
CA LEU A 197 3.87 18.66 -7.49
C LEU A 197 2.63 17.77 -7.35
N THR A 198 2.47 16.82 -8.27
CA THR A 198 1.34 15.89 -8.26
C THR A 198 1.78 14.53 -8.78
N CYS A 199 1.07 13.50 -8.37
CA CYS A 199 1.14 12.12 -8.87
C CYS A 199 -0.28 11.55 -8.82
N TYR A 200 -0.48 10.31 -9.26
CA TYR A 200 -1.79 9.64 -9.34
C TYR A 200 -2.66 9.81 -8.08
N SER A 201 -2.10 9.63 -6.88
CA SER A 201 -2.85 9.67 -5.62
C SER A 201 -2.45 10.77 -4.64
N MET A 202 -1.29 11.42 -4.84
CA MET A 202 -0.69 12.28 -3.81
C MET A 202 -1.59 13.43 -3.34
N PRO A 203 -2.25 14.23 -4.22
CA PRO A 203 -3.14 15.28 -3.73
C PRO A 203 -4.21 14.76 -2.75
N PHE A 204 -4.87 13.65 -3.11
CA PHE A 204 -5.88 13.02 -2.27
C PHE A 204 -5.29 12.53 -0.94
N GLN A 205 -4.18 11.79 -0.98
CA GLN A 205 -3.55 11.24 0.22
C GLN A 205 -3.07 12.35 1.17
N THR A 206 -2.40 13.38 0.66
CA THR A 206 -1.96 14.54 1.45
C THR A 206 -3.16 15.22 2.12
N PHE A 207 -4.26 15.44 1.40
CA PHE A 207 -5.45 16.06 2.00
C PHE A 207 -6.12 15.17 3.06
N CYS A 208 -6.18 13.85 2.88
CA CYS A 208 -6.66 12.92 3.90
C CYS A 208 -5.80 12.99 5.18
N SER A 209 -4.48 12.98 5.04
CA SER A 209 -3.55 13.12 6.16
C SER A 209 -3.73 14.46 6.88
N LEU A 210 -3.71 15.58 6.14
CA LEU A 210 -3.89 16.91 6.74
C LEU A 210 -5.27 17.06 7.41
N THR A 211 -6.32 16.45 6.87
CA THR A 211 -7.65 16.40 7.50
C THR A 211 -7.58 15.73 8.87
N TYR A 212 -7.05 14.51 8.91
CA TYR A 212 -7.01 13.70 10.11
C TYR A 212 -6.15 14.31 11.21
N TYR A 213 -4.94 14.77 10.87
CA TYR A 213 -4.04 15.35 11.86
C TYR A 213 -4.47 16.75 12.33
N SER A 214 -5.12 17.56 11.48
CA SER A 214 -5.75 18.81 11.93
C SER A 214 -6.89 18.52 12.92
N TRP A 215 -7.70 17.49 12.66
CA TRP A 215 -8.75 17.06 13.57
C TRP A 215 -8.19 16.60 14.92
N LEU A 216 -7.15 15.76 14.94
CA LEU A 216 -6.51 15.31 16.18
C LEU A 216 -5.90 16.47 16.98
N ALA A 217 -5.37 17.49 16.30
CA ALA A 217 -4.82 18.69 16.94
C ALA A 217 -5.90 19.67 17.44
N GLY A 218 -7.18 19.43 17.15
CA GLY A 218 -8.29 20.33 17.48
C GLY A 218 -8.44 21.54 16.55
N ASP A 219 -7.72 21.57 15.42
CA ASP A 219 -7.89 22.59 14.37
C ASP A 219 -9.09 22.21 13.47
N ALA A 220 -10.29 22.53 13.93
CA ALA A 220 -11.53 22.25 13.21
C ALA A 220 -11.59 22.93 11.83
N ALA A 221 -11.06 24.15 11.72
CA ALA A 221 -11.08 24.90 10.46
C ALA A 221 -10.12 24.29 9.43
N GLY A 222 -8.93 23.88 9.87
CA GLY A 222 -7.99 23.12 9.05
C GLY A 222 -8.56 21.77 8.61
N ALA A 223 -9.14 21.02 9.54
CA ALA A 223 -9.74 19.71 9.25
C ALA A 223 -10.85 19.80 8.20
N GLU A 224 -11.80 20.73 8.36
CA GLU A 224 -12.87 20.96 7.38
C GLU A 224 -12.33 21.39 6.01
N LYS A 225 -11.37 22.33 6.00
CA LYS A 225 -10.75 22.81 4.76
C LYS A 225 -10.11 21.68 3.96
N TYR A 226 -9.32 20.83 4.60
CA TYR A 226 -8.62 19.74 3.91
C TYR A 226 -9.58 18.59 3.60
N PHE A 227 -10.62 18.37 4.41
CA PHE A 227 -11.64 17.36 4.13
C PHE A 227 -12.36 17.67 2.81
N ASN A 228 -12.82 18.92 2.64
CA ASN A 228 -13.51 19.34 1.41
C ASN A 228 -12.61 19.14 0.19
N LYS A 229 -11.32 19.45 0.29
CA LYS A 229 -10.35 19.19 -0.78
C LYS A 229 -10.16 17.70 -1.06
N ALA A 230 -10.10 16.86 -0.03
CA ALA A 230 -10.01 15.41 -0.21
C ALA A 230 -11.24 14.84 -0.93
N ILE A 231 -12.44 15.33 -0.59
CA ILE A 231 -13.68 14.95 -1.28
C ILE A 231 -13.67 15.43 -2.74
N GLU A 232 -13.25 16.67 -3.01
CA GLU A 232 -13.07 17.18 -4.38
C GLU A 232 -12.12 16.30 -5.21
N GLU A 233 -10.98 15.89 -4.65
CA GLU A 233 -10.07 14.96 -5.35
C GLU A 233 -10.70 13.59 -5.58
N TYR A 234 -11.39 13.06 -4.58
CA TYR A 234 -12.04 11.76 -4.65
C TYR A 234 -13.14 11.72 -5.73
N GLU A 235 -13.99 12.75 -5.80
CA GLU A 235 -15.05 12.86 -6.80
C GLU A 235 -14.49 13.12 -8.21
N ALA A 236 -13.38 13.84 -8.31
CA ALA A 236 -12.70 14.07 -9.59
C ALA A 236 -12.06 12.79 -10.17
N HIS A 237 -11.86 11.75 -9.36
CA HIS A 237 -11.18 10.51 -9.75
C HIS A 237 -12.03 9.28 -9.42
N ASP A 238 -12.74 8.77 -10.42
CA ASP A 238 -13.57 7.55 -10.30
C ASP A 238 -12.75 6.23 -10.16
N GLN A 239 -11.45 6.33 -9.90
CA GLN A 239 -10.49 5.23 -10.09
C GLN A 239 -9.63 4.90 -8.88
N TYR A 240 -9.82 5.54 -7.72
CA TYR A 240 -9.03 5.15 -6.55
C TYR A 240 -9.29 3.68 -6.17
N ASP A 241 -8.19 2.93 -6.14
CA ASP A 241 -8.11 1.52 -5.82
C ASP A 241 -7.61 1.31 -4.38
N SER A 242 -7.36 0.05 -4.01
CA SER A 242 -6.97 -0.30 -2.66
C SER A 242 -5.58 0.19 -2.23
N SER A 243 -4.77 0.74 -3.13
CA SER A 243 -3.47 1.34 -2.79
C SER A 243 -3.61 2.56 -1.85
N VAL A 244 -4.76 3.27 -1.88
CA VAL A 244 -5.03 4.42 -1.00
C VAL A 244 -5.82 4.05 0.27
N GLY A 245 -5.90 2.75 0.62
CA GLY A 245 -6.70 2.27 1.75
C GLY A 245 -6.36 2.92 3.10
N TYR A 246 -5.07 3.23 3.34
CA TYR A 246 -4.64 3.97 4.54
C TYR A 246 -5.31 5.35 4.62
N SER A 247 -5.22 6.12 3.54
CA SER A 247 -5.79 7.47 3.40
C SER A 247 -7.31 7.47 3.51
N MET A 248 -7.98 6.45 2.96
CA MET A 248 -9.43 6.28 3.12
C MET A 248 -9.81 6.03 4.57
N GLY A 249 -9.01 5.26 5.33
CA GLY A 249 -9.21 5.08 6.78
C GLY A 249 -9.09 6.38 7.57
N LEU A 250 -8.12 7.24 7.21
CA LEU A 250 -7.96 8.57 7.79
C LEU A 250 -9.17 9.47 7.51
N LEU A 251 -9.60 9.52 6.25
CA LEU A 251 -10.77 10.29 5.82
C LEU A 251 -12.04 9.85 6.55
N MET A 252 -12.28 8.54 6.59
CA MET A 252 -13.45 7.96 7.26
C MET A 252 -13.45 8.19 8.77
N SER A 253 -12.28 8.26 9.40
CA SER A 253 -12.19 8.61 10.83
C SER A 253 -12.75 10.01 11.10
N TYR A 254 -12.44 10.98 10.23
CA TYR A 254 -13.00 12.32 10.32
C TYR A 254 -14.48 12.37 9.92
N MET A 255 -14.89 11.67 8.85
CA MET A 255 -16.30 11.54 8.45
C MET A 255 -17.15 11.03 9.62
N ASN A 256 -16.67 10.02 10.33
CA ASN A 256 -17.30 9.47 11.52
C ASN A 256 -17.42 10.51 12.64
N ALA A 257 -16.35 11.27 12.90
CA ALA A 257 -16.33 12.31 13.94
C ALA A 257 -17.38 13.42 13.72
N ILE A 258 -17.66 13.75 12.46
CA ILE A 258 -18.65 14.77 12.08
C ILE A 258 -20.03 14.19 11.72
N ASN A 259 -20.23 12.87 11.85
CA ASN A 259 -21.44 12.16 11.41
C ASN A 259 -21.79 12.40 9.93
N HIS A 260 -20.78 12.35 9.06
CA HIS A 260 -20.96 12.58 7.63
C HIS A 260 -21.94 11.55 7.02
N PRO A 261 -22.92 11.97 6.20
CA PRO A 261 -23.96 11.08 5.69
C PRO A 261 -23.43 9.90 4.85
N GLU A 262 -22.28 10.08 4.21
CA GLU A 262 -21.67 9.06 3.33
C GLU A 262 -20.69 8.12 4.04
N THR A 263 -20.55 8.19 5.37
CA THR A 263 -19.62 7.33 6.12
C THR A 263 -19.82 5.84 5.79
N TRP A 264 -21.07 5.40 5.65
CA TRP A 264 -21.40 3.99 5.41
C TRP A 264 -21.25 3.57 3.94
N SER A 265 -21.52 4.45 2.97
CA SER A 265 -21.27 4.13 1.55
C SER A 265 -19.77 4.01 1.27
N PHE A 266 -18.96 4.85 1.92
CA PHE A 266 -17.49 4.72 1.88
C PHE A 266 -17.05 3.40 2.50
N PHE A 267 -17.59 3.03 3.67
CA PHE A 267 -17.31 1.73 4.29
C PHE A 267 -17.62 0.55 3.36
N GLU A 268 -18.82 0.53 2.75
CA GLU A 268 -19.23 -0.53 1.82
C GLU A 268 -18.24 -0.69 0.65
N ARG A 269 -17.79 0.43 0.08
CA ARG A 269 -16.78 0.44 -1.00
C ARG A 269 -15.47 -0.17 -0.51
N ILE A 270 -14.88 0.39 0.55
CA ILE A 270 -13.52 0.03 0.94
C ILE A 270 -13.42 -1.29 1.71
N ALA A 271 -14.53 -1.81 2.25
CA ALA A 271 -14.53 -3.10 2.94
C ALA A 271 -13.99 -4.23 2.06
N THR A 272 -14.27 -4.19 0.75
CA THR A 272 -13.77 -5.18 -0.21
C THR A 272 -12.25 -5.13 -0.40
N TRP A 273 -11.59 -4.03 -0.04
CA TRP A 273 -10.14 -3.88 -0.15
C TRP A 273 -9.37 -4.63 0.93
N ASP A 274 -10.04 -5.14 1.97
CA ASP A 274 -9.47 -6.03 2.98
C ASP A 274 -9.31 -7.47 2.46
N ILE A 275 -10.03 -7.84 1.39
CA ILE A 275 -10.00 -9.18 0.81
C ILE A 275 -8.62 -9.45 0.23
N GLU A 276 -7.94 -10.42 0.85
CA GLU A 276 -6.59 -10.89 0.46
C GLU A 276 -5.50 -9.82 0.52
N ALA A 277 -5.76 -8.73 1.25
CA ALA A 277 -4.80 -7.65 1.41
C ALA A 277 -3.59 -8.07 2.27
N GLU A 278 -2.47 -7.38 2.07
CA GLU A 278 -1.28 -7.52 2.91
C GLU A 278 -1.60 -7.23 4.38
N ASP A 279 -0.86 -7.89 5.28
CA ASP A 279 -1.08 -7.84 6.72
C ASP A 279 -1.15 -6.39 7.26
N ILE A 280 -0.31 -5.47 6.77
CA ILE A 280 -0.34 -4.06 7.19
C ILE A 280 -1.63 -3.34 6.79
N HIS A 281 -2.18 -3.64 5.61
CA HIS A 281 -3.37 -2.99 5.09
C HIS A 281 -4.59 -3.46 5.88
N ARG A 282 -4.63 -4.76 6.19
CA ARG A 282 -5.66 -5.37 7.03
C ARG A 282 -5.60 -4.86 8.48
N TYR A 283 -4.41 -4.68 9.02
CA TYR A 283 -4.20 -4.04 10.32
C TYR A 283 -4.74 -2.61 10.32
N ASN A 284 -4.30 -1.78 9.37
CA ASN A 284 -4.69 -0.37 9.29
C ASN A 284 -6.19 -0.22 9.07
N PHE A 285 -6.79 -1.02 8.17
CA PHE A 285 -8.22 -1.00 7.94
C PHE A 285 -8.99 -1.31 9.24
N ALA A 286 -8.67 -2.42 9.91
CA ALA A 286 -9.32 -2.79 11.15
C ALA A 286 -9.12 -1.73 12.25
N ARG A 287 -7.92 -1.16 12.38
CA ARG A 287 -7.59 -0.08 13.31
C ARG A 287 -8.50 1.14 13.12
N TYR A 288 -8.73 1.59 11.89
CA TYR A 288 -9.59 2.75 11.62
C TYR A 288 -11.08 2.43 11.71
N MET A 289 -11.48 1.19 11.44
CA MET A 289 -12.89 0.79 11.58
C MET A 289 -13.32 0.65 13.04
N LEU A 290 -12.39 0.33 13.96
CA LEU A 290 -12.68 0.15 15.39
C LEU A 290 -13.47 1.33 16.02
N PRO A 291 -13.00 2.59 15.97
CA PRO A 291 -13.76 3.71 16.52
C PRO A 291 -15.13 3.93 15.84
N ILE A 292 -15.25 3.59 14.56
CA ILE A 292 -16.50 3.73 13.79
C ILE A 292 -17.53 2.71 14.28
N MET A 293 -17.13 1.44 14.45
CA MET A 293 -18.02 0.38 14.91
C MET A 293 -18.37 0.50 16.40
N LYS A 294 -17.50 1.13 17.21
CA LYS A 294 -17.71 1.37 18.65
C LYS A 294 -18.95 2.21 18.97
N GLN A 295 -19.52 2.89 17.97
CA GLN A 295 -20.80 3.60 18.14
C GLN A 295 -21.99 2.68 18.48
N GLY A 296 -21.90 1.40 18.11
CA GLY A 296 -22.94 0.40 18.39
C GLY A 296 -24.23 0.58 17.57
N GLY A 297 -25.18 -0.34 17.76
CA GLY A 297 -26.47 -0.34 17.07
C GLY A 297 -26.50 -1.15 15.78
N ASN A 298 -27.59 -1.01 15.01
CA ASN A 298 -27.83 -1.81 13.81
C ASN A 298 -27.76 -0.95 12.54
N ARG A 299 -27.15 -1.48 11.48
CA ARG A 299 -27.04 -0.83 10.18
C ARG A 299 -27.41 -1.79 9.05
N ALA A 300 -28.12 -1.26 8.05
CA ALA A 300 -28.27 -1.93 6.77
C ALA A 300 -27.03 -1.61 5.92
N LEU A 301 -26.33 -2.64 5.43
CA LEU A 301 -25.12 -2.51 4.63
C LEU A 301 -25.11 -3.47 3.45
N GLN A 302 -24.57 -3.02 2.32
CA GLN A 302 -24.34 -3.80 1.11
C GLN A 302 -22.89 -4.25 1.05
N LEU A 303 -22.60 -5.39 1.68
CA LEU A 303 -21.26 -5.95 1.77
C LEU A 303 -21.08 -7.12 0.80
N SER A 304 -19.85 -7.32 0.33
CA SER A 304 -19.50 -8.46 -0.54
C SER A 304 -19.63 -9.80 0.21
N PRO A 305 -20.20 -10.84 -0.41
CA PRO A 305 -20.24 -12.21 0.14
C PRO A 305 -18.87 -12.83 0.42
N GLN A 306 -17.79 -12.26 -0.13
CA GLN A 306 -16.42 -12.71 0.10
C GLN A 306 -15.87 -12.25 1.46
N LEU A 307 -16.53 -11.30 2.12
CA LEU A 307 -16.09 -10.79 3.41
C LEU A 307 -16.39 -11.79 4.53
N PRO A 308 -15.47 -12.02 5.48
CA PRO A 308 -15.65 -13.02 6.53
C PRO A 308 -16.79 -12.69 7.51
N TYR A 309 -17.24 -11.44 7.54
CA TYR A 309 -18.34 -10.96 8.37
C TYR A 309 -19.64 -10.74 7.59
N TYR A 310 -19.73 -11.15 6.31
CA TYR A 310 -20.93 -10.99 5.50
C TYR A 310 -22.16 -11.68 6.10
N LYS A 311 -23.31 -11.01 6.00
CA LYS A 311 -24.64 -11.54 6.34
C LYS A 311 -25.58 -11.32 5.17
N GLU A 312 -26.20 -12.39 4.69
CA GLU A 312 -27.18 -12.35 3.57
C GLU A 312 -28.38 -11.43 3.87
N SER A 313 -28.72 -11.24 5.16
CA SER A 313 -29.79 -10.32 5.58
C SER A 313 -29.52 -8.86 5.20
N GLY A 314 -28.26 -8.46 4.98
CA GLY A 314 -27.86 -7.07 4.82
C GLY A 314 -27.96 -6.23 6.09
N PHE A 315 -28.34 -6.82 7.23
CA PHE A 315 -28.45 -6.14 8.53
C PHE A 315 -27.35 -6.58 9.49
N TYR A 316 -26.58 -5.62 9.98
CA TYR A 316 -25.39 -5.82 10.79
C TYR A 316 -25.54 -5.14 12.15
N ASN A 317 -25.15 -5.85 13.20
CA ASN A 317 -24.92 -5.26 14.52
C ASN A 317 -23.47 -4.74 14.55
N LEU A 318 -23.28 -3.46 14.85
CA LEU A 318 -21.97 -2.84 14.89
C LEU A 318 -21.09 -3.41 16.01
N ASP A 319 -21.66 -3.94 17.09
CA ASP A 319 -20.89 -4.62 18.16
C ASP A 319 -20.24 -5.93 17.66
N ASP A 320 -20.91 -6.65 16.75
CA ASP A 320 -20.36 -7.84 16.09
C ASP A 320 -19.18 -7.44 15.20
N LEU A 321 -19.35 -6.38 14.39
CA LEU A 321 -18.29 -5.85 13.52
C LEU A 321 -17.12 -5.30 14.33
N TYR A 322 -17.38 -4.60 15.43
CA TYR A 322 -16.37 -4.12 16.35
C TYR A 322 -15.54 -5.29 16.91
N THR A 323 -16.20 -6.37 17.34
CA THR A 323 -15.52 -7.57 17.83
C THR A 323 -14.64 -8.20 16.75
N HIS A 324 -15.14 -8.28 15.52
CA HIS A 324 -14.38 -8.78 14.37
C HIS A 324 -13.13 -7.94 14.10
N PHE A 325 -13.28 -6.61 13.93
CA PHE A 325 -12.15 -5.73 13.66
C PHE A 325 -11.18 -5.64 14.83
N LYS A 326 -11.65 -5.76 16.07
CA LYS A 326 -10.77 -5.82 17.25
C LYS A 326 -9.89 -7.06 17.21
N GLN A 327 -10.48 -8.21 16.92
CA GLN A 327 -9.74 -9.45 16.79
C GLN A 327 -8.71 -9.38 15.66
N GLN A 328 -9.10 -8.87 14.49
CA GLN A 328 -8.20 -8.70 13.35
C GLN A 328 -7.03 -7.75 13.69
N ALA A 329 -7.31 -6.56 14.20
CA ALA A 329 -6.29 -5.56 14.53
C ALA A 329 -5.33 -6.08 15.61
N THR A 330 -5.85 -6.72 16.66
CA THR A 330 -5.04 -7.28 17.74
C THR A 330 -4.13 -8.40 17.24
N ALA A 331 -4.65 -9.32 16.42
CA ALA A 331 -3.87 -10.43 15.90
C ALA A 331 -2.69 -9.97 15.03
N PHE A 332 -2.91 -8.97 14.15
CA PHE A 332 -1.81 -8.40 13.37
C PHE A 332 -0.85 -7.57 14.21
N ALA A 333 -1.36 -6.80 15.18
CA ALA A 333 -0.52 -6.03 16.09
C ALA A 333 0.47 -6.91 16.85
N GLU A 334 -0.02 -7.99 17.47
CA GLU A 334 0.81 -8.94 18.22
C GLU A 334 1.86 -9.60 17.32
N ARG A 335 1.51 -9.96 16.08
CA ARG A 335 2.45 -10.55 15.13
C ARG A 335 3.54 -9.57 14.70
N PHE A 336 3.19 -8.32 14.39
CA PHE A 336 4.17 -7.29 14.03
C PHE A 336 5.09 -6.96 15.21
N ASP A 337 4.53 -6.76 16.40
CA ASP A 337 5.30 -6.46 17.61
C ASP A 337 6.26 -7.62 17.96
N ALA A 338 5.80 -8.86 17.86
CA ALA A 338 6.64 -10.05 18.05
C ALA A 338 7.78 -10.13 17.00
N ARG A 339 7.47 -9.88 15.73
CA ARG A 339 8.47 -9.85 14.64
C ARG A 339 9.49 -8.73 14.85
N ASN A 340 9.03 -7.55 15.29
CA ASN A 340 9.84 -6.34 15.42
C ASN A 340 10.55 -6.20 16.75
N GLN A 341 10.24 -7.06 17.72
CA GLN A 341 10.76 -6.98 19.08
C GLN A 341 10.45 -5.63 19.76
N ASN A 342 9.25 -5.09 19.52
CA ASN A 342 8.75 -3.87 20.15
C ASN A 342 7.27 -4.03 20.55
N THR A 343 6.61 -2.95 20.98
CA THR A 343 5.18 -2.97 21.38
C THR A 343 4.37 -1.88 20.68
N ASN A 344 4.85 -1.42 19.52
CA ASN A 344 4.35 -0.20 18.89
C ASN A 344 2.92 -0.38 18.37
N TYR A 345 2.62 -1.52 17.75
CA TYR A 345 1.31 -1.79 17.16
C TYR A 345 0.25 -2.10 18.22
N THR A 346 0.59 -2.86 19.26
CA THR A 346 -0.35 -3.17 20.36
C THR A 346 -0.65 -1.92 21.20
N THR A 347 0.32 -1.03 21.37
CA THR A 347 0.12 0.28 22.02
C THR A 347 -0.87 1.14 21.23
N GLU A 348 -0.77 1.16 19.90
CA GLU A 348 -1.72 1.88 19.04
C GLU A 348 -3.16 1.36 19.19
N ILE A 349 -3.35 0.03 19.30
CA ILE A 349 -4.68 -0.56 19.51
C ILE A 349 -5.22 -0.30 20.92
N ALA A 350 -4.35 -0.32 21.93
CA ALA A 350 -4.77 -0.06 23.32
C ALA A 350 -5.25 1.39 23.54
N ALA A 351 -4.88 2.31 22.67
CA ALA A 351 -5.27 3.72 22.73
C ALA A 351 -6.66 4.03 22.11
N LEU A 352 -7.30 3.07 21.44
CA LEU A 352 -8.61 3.20 20.75
C LEU A 352 -9.77 2.71 21.62
#